data_AF-A0A535XFZ2-F1
#
_entry.id   AF-A0A535XFZ2-F1
#
_cell.length_a   1.000
_cell.length_b   1.000
_cell.length_c   1.000
_cell.angle_alpha   90.00
_cell.angle_beta   90.00
_cell.angle_gamma   90.00
#
_symmetry.space_group_name_H-M   'P 1'
#
loop_
_entity.id
_entity.type
_entity.pdbx_description
1 polymer ?
#
loop_
_entity_poly.entity_id
_entity_poly.type
_entity_poly.pdbx_seq_one_letter_code
_entity_poly.pdbx_strand_id
1 'polypeptide(L)'
;ISALKSAWPVLGNPSNYQRAIPLTYEQFRFGFANAVSEDEAKQLYAEFAVPASGVPLFQAATANLNPWTEAKVDTENPERGPLLIVSGEKDNTVPWAIADASYKQQKRNEGVTEIIEMPNRGHALVIDSGWREVADTALAFIKRFV
;
A
#
# COMPACT_ATOMS: atom_id res chain seq x y z
N ILE A 1 11.91 -4.20 -7.44
CA ILE A 1 11.74 -5.50 -8.16
C ILE A 1 10.49 -6.23 -7.68
N SER A 2 10.27 -6.38 -6.36
CA SER A 2 9.05 -6.96 -5.79
C SER A 2 7.76 -6.28 -6.26
N ALA A 3 7.68 -4.94 -6.21
CA ALA A 3 6.49 -4.18 -6.64
C ALA A 3 6.07 -4.47 -8.09
N LEU A 4 7.04 -4.53 -9.02
CA LEU A 4 6.77 -4.87 -10.42
C LEU A 4 6.23 -6.30 -10.55
N LYS A 5 6.78 -7.26 -9.80
CA LYS A 5 6.29 -8.64 -9.77
C LYS A 5 4.90 -8.73 -9.16
N SER A 6 4.62 -7.96 -8.10
CA SER A 6 3.30 -7.91 -7.44
C SER A 6 2.23 -7.32 -8.39
N ALA A 7 2.58 -6.27 -9.15
CA ALA A 7 1.68 -5.62 -10.10
C ALA A 7 1.54 -6.34 -11.45
N TRP A 8 2.44 -7.28 -11.78
CA TRP A 8 2.48 -7.98 -13.06
C TRP A 8 1.17 -8.68 -13.48
N PRO A 9 0.39 -9.32 -12.58
CA PRO A 9 -0.89 -9.92 -12.95
C PRO A 9 -1.87 -8.94 -13.59
N VAL A 10 -1.76 -7.65 -13.24
CA VAL A 10 -2.57 -6.58 -13.80
C VAL A 10 -1.86 -5.91 -14.98
N LEU A 11 -0.63 -5.43 -14.78
CA LEU A 11 0.08 -4.59 -15.74
C LEU A 11 0.67 -5.35 -16.94
N GLY A 12 0.85 -6.66 -16.82
CA GLY A 12 1.42 -7.50 -17.90
C GLY A 12 0.54 -7.62 -19.13
N ASN A 13 -0.74 -7.21 -19.05
CA ASN A 13 -1.66 -7.19 -20.18
C ASN A 13 -2.45 -5.87 -20.23
N PRO A 14 -2.19 -4.97 -21.19
CA PRO A 14 -2.87 -3.68 -21.31
C PRO A 14 -4.41 -3.77 -21.41
N SER A 15 -4.96 -4.89 -21.90
CA SER A 15 -6.41 -5.10 -21.96
C SER A 15 -7.07 -5.25 -20.59
N ASN A 16 -6.28 -5.37 -19.51
CA ASN A 16 -6.76 -5.41 -18.13
C ASN A 16 -7.17 -4.03 -17.60
N TYR A 17 -6.92 -2.93 -18.32
CA TYR A 17 -7.14 -1.57 -17.81
C TYR A 17 -8.52 -1.36 -17.18
N GLN A 18 -9.61 -1.80 -17.84
CA GLN A 18 -10.99 -1.66 -17.35
C GLN A 18 -11.58 -2.96 -16.79
N ARG A 19 -10.73 -3.95 -16.46
CA ARG A 19 -11.19 -5.25 -15.96
C ARG A 19 -11.03 -5.36 -14.46
N ALA A 20 -11.81 -6.25 -13.86
CA ALA A 20 -11.56 -6.76 -12.52
C ALA A 20 -10.70 -8.02 -12.64
N ILE A 21 -9.53 -8.03 -11.99
CA ILE A 21 -8.53 -9.10 -12.11
C ILE A 21 -8.50 -9.87 -10.79
N PRO A 22 -8.94 -11.14 -10.75
CA PRO A 22 -8.71 -11.99 -9.60
C PRO A 22 -7.23 -12.36 -9.52
N LEU A 23 -6.67 -12.34 -8.31
CA LEU A 23 -5.36 -12.92 -8.06
C LEU A 23 -5.49 -14.42 -7.81
N THR A 24 -4.53 -15.21 -8.29
CA THR A 24 -4.36 -16.58 -7.78
C THR A 24 -3.86 -16.53 -6.35
N TYR A 25 -3.96 -17.65 -5.64
CA TYR A 25 -3.42 -17.75 -4.29
C TYR A 25 -1.93 -17.41 -4.24
N GLU A 26 -1.13 -17.88 -5.19
CA GLU A 26 0.33 -17.62 -5.22
C GLU A 26 0.65 -16.14 -5.43
N GLN A 27 -0.15 -15.46 -6.27
CA GLN A 27 -0.02 -14.03 -6.50
C GLN A 27 -0.40 -13.23 -5.25
N PHE A 28 -1.50 -13.61 -4.58
CA PHE A 28 -1.91 -13.01 -3.31
C PHE A 28 -0.89 -13.26 -2.20
N ARG A 29 -0.39 -14.50 -2.07
CA ARG A 29 0.66 -14.87 -1.11
C ARG A 29 1.91 -14.03 -1.34
N PHE A 30 2.31 -13.79 -2.58
CA PHE A 30 3.47 -12.97 -2.89
C PHE A 30 3.25 -11.47 -2.61
N GLY A 31 2.12 -10.91 -3.05
CA GLY A 31 1.88 -9.46 -3.00
C GLY A 31 1.30 -8.96 -1.68
N PHE A 32 0.43 -9.75 -1.05
CA PHE A 32 -0.36 -9.34 0.12
C PHE A 32 0.12 -10.02 1.39
N ALA A 33 0.13 -11.34 1.37
CA ALA A 33 0.26 -12.14 2.58
C ALA A 33 1.66 -12.73 2.76
N ASN A 34 2.74 -12.15 2.20
CA ASN A 34 4.06 -12.80 2.17
C ASN A 34 4.78 -12.86 3.53
N ALA A 35 4.34 -12.06 4.50
CA ALA A 35 4.97 -11.96 5.81
C ALA A 35 4.32 -12.86 6.88
N VAL A 36 3.19 -13.50 6.57
CA VAL A 36 2.46 -14.38 7.49
C VAL A 36 2.76 -15.87 7.26
N SER A 37 2.22 -16.72 8.14
CA SER A 37 2.23 -18.16 7.94
C SER A 37 1.42 -18.57 6.70
N GLU A 38 1.67 -19.79 6.20
CA GLU A 38 0.95 -20.33 5.05
C GLU A 38 -0.55 -20.52 5.35
N ASP A 39 -0.88 -20.98 6.56
CA ASP A 39 -2.27 -21.21 6.96
C ASP A 39 -3.04 -19.89 7.06
N GLU A 40 -2.42 -18.87 7.66
CA GLU A 40 -2.99 -17.53 7.72
C GLU A 40 -3.11 -16.90 6.33
N ALA A 41 -2.12 -17.07 5.45
CA ALA A 41 -2.21 -16.57 4.08
C ALA A 41 -3.40 -17.18 3.31
N LYS A 42 -3.67 -18.49 3.49
CA LYS A 42 -4.83 -19.15 2.89
C LYS A 42 -6.15 -18.64 3.47
N GLN A 43 -6.20 -18.41 4.78
CA GLN A 43 -7.38 -17.80 5.43
C GLN A 43 -7.63 -16.39 4.88
N LEU A 44 -6.60 -15.54 4.86
CA LEU A 44 -6.68 -14.19 4.31
C LEU A 44 -7.12 -14.19 2.84
N TYR A 45 -6.60 -15.12 2.03
CA TYR A 45 -7.02 -15.25 0.64
C TYR A 45 -8.50 -15.65 0.52
N ALA A 46 -8.94 -16.64 1.29
CA ALA A 46 -10.33 -17.10 1.24
C ALA A 46 -11.33 -16.04 1.72
N GLU A 47 -10.94 -15.20 2.68
CA GLU A 47 -11.82 -14.21 3.30
C GLU A 47 -11.81 -12.86 2.59
N PHE A 48 -10.65 -12.37 2.16
CA PHE A 48 -10.49 -10.98 1.68
C PHE A 48 -10.17 -10.85 0.20
N ALA A 49 -9.75 -11.91 -0.50
CA ALA A 49 -9.37 -11.78 -1.90
C ALA A 49 -10.60 -11.63 -2.80
N VAL A 50 -10.73 -10.44 -3.40
CA VAL A 50 -11.74 -10.13 -4.42
C VAL A 50 -11.07 -9.60 -5.69
N PRO A 51 -11.68 -9.77 -6.88
CA PRO A 51 -11.17 -9.17 -8.10
C PRO A 51 -11.05 -7.64 -7.97
N ALA A 52 -9.84 -7.11 -8.15
CA ALA A 52 -9.59 -5.66 -8.06
C ALA A 52 -9.59 -5.02 -9.45
N SER A 53 -10.03 -3.77 -9.53
CA SER A 53 -9.98 -2.99 -10.79
C SER A 53 -8.55 -2.76 -11.23
N GLY A 54 -8.29 -2.92 -12.53
CA GLY A 54 -6.99 -2.59 -13.13
C GLY A 54 -6.69 -1.09 -13.16
N VAL A 55 -7.72 -0.24 -13.21
CA VAL A 55 -7.59 1.22 -13.43
C VAL A 55 -6.60 1.86 -12.45
N PRO A 56 -6.71 1.67 -11.11
CA PRO A 56 -5.82 2.35 -10.17
C PRO A 56 -4.35 1.91 -10.32
N LEU A 57 -4.08 0.65 -10.67
CA LEU A 57 -2.71 0.15 -10.86
C LEU A 57 -2.07 0.73 -12.12
N PHE A 58 -2.82 0.82 -13.23
CA PHE A 58 -2.33 1.46 -14.45
C PHE A 58 -2.10 2.96 -14.25
N GLN A 59 -2.98 3.64 -13.50
CA GLN A 59 -2.80 5.03 -13.14
C GLN A 59 -1.55 5.22 -12.27
N ALA A 60 -1.35 4.41 -11.23
CA ALA A 60 -0.16 4.47 -10.40
C ALA A 60 1.13 4.22 -11.20
N ALA A 61 1.12 3.25 -12.12
CA ALA A 61 2.27 2.91 -12.96
C ALA A 61 2.66 4.03 -13.94
N THR A 62 1.70 4.85 -14.38
CA THR A 62 1.89 5.90 -15.38
C THR A 62 1.84 7.32 -14.81
N ALA A 63 1.59 7.48 -13.50
CA ALA A 63 1.33 8.78 -12.87
C ALA A 63 2.45 9.80 -13.12
N ASN A 64 3.71 9.39 -13.05
CA ASN A 64 4.85 10.29 -13.25
C ASN A 64 5.13 10.62 -14.73
N LEU A 65 4.47 9.94 -15.67
CA LEU A 65 4.62 10.14 -17.12
C LEU A 65 3.43 10.88 -17.74
N ASN A 66 2.28 10.91 -17.05
CA ASN A 66 1.07 11.57 -17.52
C ASN A 66 0.84 12.88 -16.74
N PRO A 67 1.08 14.06 -17.34
CA PRO A 67 0.85 15.35 -16.67
C PRO A 67 -0.64 15.62 -16.38
N TRP A 68 -1.56 14.84 -16.95
CA TRP A 68 -3.00 14.88 -16.70
C TRP A 68 -3.48 13.68 -15.90
N THR A 69 -2.60 13.00 -15.16
CA THR A 69 -2.99 11.89 -14.29
C THR A 69 -4.06 12.30 -13.30
N GLU A 70 -5.02 11.41 -13.05
CA GLU A 70 -6.03 11.55 -11.98
C GLU A 70 -5.39 11.33 -10.60
N ALA A 71 -4.24 10.67 -10.53
CA ALA A 71 -3.50 10.37 -9.30
C ALA A 71 -2.66 11.56 -8.79
N LYS A 72 -3.22 12.78 -8.82
CA LYS A 72 -2.60 13.99 -8.26
C LYS A 72 -3.01 14.18 -6.82
N VAL A 73 -2.07 14.62 -5.99
CA VAL A 73 -2.29 14.94 -4.59
C VAL A 73 -1.68 16.30 -4.30
N ASP A 74 -2.45 17.19 -3.67
CA ASP A 74 -1.92 18.42 -3.09
C ASP A 74 -1.26 18.09 -1.75
N THR A 75 0.05 17.78 -1.81
CA THR A 75 0.82 17.40 -0.62
C THR A 75 1.13 18.59 0.29
N GLU A 76 0.97 19.81 -0.19
CA GLU A 76 1.27 21.05 0.55
C GLU A 76 -0.01 21.74 1.06
N ASN A 77 -1.18 21.11 0.91
CA ASN A 77 -2.46 21.63 1.42
C ASN A 77 -2.37 21.92 2.94
N PRO A 78 -2.48 23.19 3.38
CA PRO A 78 -2.35 23.55 4.79
C PRO A 78 -3.47 22.97 5.69
N GLU A 79 -4.60 22.53 5.10
CA GLU A 79 -5.74 21.96 5.84
C GLU A 79 -5.65 20.43 6.05
N ARG A 80 -4.61 19.77 5.52
CA ARG A 80 -4.45 18.30 5.58
C ARG A 80 -4.39 17.74 7.02
N GLY A 81 -3.94 18.55 7.98
CA GLY A 81 -3.69 18.11 9.36
C GLY A 81 -2.47 17.18 9.49
N PRO A 82 -2.29 16.54 10.66
CA PRO A 82 -1.21 15.60 10.91
C PRO A 82 -1.34 14.32 10.08
N LEU A 83 -0.23 13.80 9.54
CA LEU A 83 -0.18 12.54 8.77
C LEU A 83 0.84 11.58 9.35
N LEU A 84 0.44 10.31 9.49
CA LEU A 84 1.34 9.19 9.72
C LEU A 84 1.32 8.27 8.49
N ILE A 85 2.51 7.94 7.98
CA ILE A 85 2.69 6.89 6.97
C ILE A 85 3.23 5.65 7.68
N VAL A 86 2.53 4.52 7.56
CA VAL A 86 2.97 3.21 8.09
C VAL A 86 3.37 2.32 6.93
N SER A 87 4.59 1.79 6.94
CA SER A 87 5.14 0.88 5.94
C SER A 87 5.46 -0.48 6.58
N GLY A 88 5.29 -1.58 5.85
CA GLY A 88 5.75 -2.90 6.27
C GLY A 88 7.12 -3.22 5.67
N GLU A 89 8.08 -3.65 6.51
CA GLU A 89 9.44 -4.01 6.08
C GLU A 89 9.46 -5.05 4.94
N LYS A 90 8.51 -5.97 4.94
CA LYS A 90 8.39 -7.06 3.97
C LYS A 90 7.34 -6.80 2.89
N ASP A 91 6.82 -5.57 2.75
CA ASP A 91 5.81 -5.26 1.76
C ASP A 91 6.36 -5.39 0.33
N ASN A 92 5.83 -6.36 -0.43
CA ASN A 92 6.18 -6.58 -1.83
C ASN A 92 5.39 -5.70 -2.81
N THR A 93 4.27 -5.11 -2.40
CA THR A 93 3.38 -4.31 -3.24
C THR A 93 3.72 -2.83 -3.14
N VAL A 94 3.90 -2.31 -1.92
CA VAL A 94 4.34 -0.93 -1.63
C VAL A 94 5.61 -0.96 -0.77
N PRO A 95 6.78 -1.31 -1.35
CA PRO A 95 8.04 -1.36 -0.59
C PRO A 95 8.43 -0.01 0.01
N TRP A 96 9.31 -0.03 1.01
CA TRP A 96 9.85 1.16 1.69
C TRP A 96 10.18 2.32 0.76
N ALA A 97 10.84 2.07 -0.37
CA ALA A 97 11.22 3.12 -1.31
C ALA A 97 10.03 3.97 -1.81
N ILE A 98 8.84 3.37 -1.97
CA ILE A 98 7.62 4.08 -2.37
C ILE A 98 7.05 4.88 -1.18
N ALA A 99 7.01 4.28 0.01
CA ALA A 99 6.55 4.94 1.23
C ALA A 99 7.44 6.15 1.60
N ASP A 100 8.77 5.99 1.56
CA ASP A 100 9.75 7.05 1.80
C ASP A 100 9.70 8.15 0.74
N ALA A 101 9.50 7.80 -0.55
CA ALA A 101 9.28 8.80 -1.60
C ALA A 101 8.01 9.62 -1.36
N SER A 102 6.95 8.98 -0.85
CA SER A 102 5.70 9.66 -0.46
C SER A 102 5.92 10.55 0.75
N TYR A 103 6.62 10.06 1.78
CA TYR A 103 6.99 10.83 2.96
C TYR A 103 7.81 12.08 2.61
N LYS A 104 8.80 11.96 1.72
CA LYS A 104 9.63 13.08 1.25
C LYS A 104 8.83 14.20 0.58
N GLN A 105 7.71 13.86 -0.07
CA GLN A 105 6.78 14.84 -0.63
C GLN A 105 5.88 15.42 0.46
N GLN A 106 5.26 14.55 1.26
CA GLN A 106 4.30 14.93 2.32
C GLN A 106 4.92 15.78 3.43
N LYS A 107 6.20 15.59 3.77
CA LYS A 107 6.90 16.36 4.80
C LYS A 107 7.17 17.82 4.45
N ARG A 108 6.87 18.25 3.21
CA ARG A 108 6.97 19.67 2.80
C ARG A 108 5.82 20.51 3.33
N ASN A 109 4.72 19.85 3.73
CA ASN A 109 3.61 20.47 4.42
C ASN A 109 4.04 21.02 5.78
N GLU A 110 3.43 22.11 6.24
CA GLU A 110 3.66 22.65 7.59
C GLU A 110 3.11 21.73 8.69
N GLY A 111 2.07 20.95 8.38
CA GLY A 111 1.49 19.97 9.27
C GLY A 111 2.44 18.80 9.57
N VAL A 112 2.37 18.30 10.81
CA VAL A 112 3.19 17.17 11.27
C VAL A 112 3.07 16.01 10.29
N THR A 113 4.21 15.47 9.86
CA THR A 113 4.27 14.28 9.02
C THR A 113 5.30 13.34 9.61
N GLU A 114 4.87 12.12 9.94
CA GLU A 114 5.74 11.06 10.44
C GLU A 114 5.67 9.83 9.51
N ILE A 115 6.74 9.04 9.50
CA ILE A 115 6.79 7.75 8.83
C ILE A 115 7.40 6.71 9.78
N ILE A 116 6.85 5.49 9.74
CA ILE A 116 7.40 4.33 10.44
C ILE A 116 7.46 3.12 9.51
N GLU A 117 8.52 2.34 9.61
CA GLU A 117 8.62 1.01 9.01
C GLU A 117 8.45 -0.05 10.11
N MET A 118 7.48 -0.93 9.95
CA MET A 118 7.15 -1.97 10.91
C MET A 118 7.88 -3.27 10.56
N PRO A 119 8.67 -3.82 11.50
CA PRO A 119 9.45 -5.02 11.25
C PRO A 119 8.53 -6.22 11.02
N ASN A 120 8.93 -7.10 10.11
CA ASN A 120 8.22 -8.35 9.78
C ASN A 120 6.77 -8.17 9.29
N ARG A 121 6.36 -6.99 8.85
CA ARG A 121 5.01 -6.75 8.29
C ARG A 121 5.02 -6.73 6.76
N GLY A 122 3.99 -7.34 6.16
CA GLY A 122 3.76 -7.35 4.72
C GLY A 122 2.65 -6.37 4.33
N HIS A 123 2.14 -6.49 3.11
CA HIS A 123 1.10 -5.58 2.61
C HIS A 123 -0.29 -5.82 3.27
N ALA A 124 -0.51 -7.02 3.82
CA ALA A 124 -1.71 -7.34 4.60
C ALA A 124 -1.71 -6.79 6.04
N LEU A 125 -0.77 -5.90 6.41
CA LEU A 125 -0.56 -5.44 7.80
C LEU A 125 -1.80 -4.93 8.54
N VAL A 126 -2.85 -4.50 7.83
CA VAL A 126 -4.10 -4.00 8.43
C VAL A 126 -5.15 -5.08 8.68
N ILE A 127 -4.97 -6.28 8.13
CA ILE A 127 -5.92 -7.39 8.22
C ILE A 127 -5.26 -8.71 8.66
N ASP A 128 -3.93 -8.80 8.68
CA ASP A 128 -3.22 -9.95 9.24
C ASP A 128 -3.28 -9.97 10.77
N SER A 129 -2.89 -11.08 11.38
CA SER A 129 -2.88 -11.30 12.85
C SER A 129 -2.12 -10.23 13.64
N GLY A 130 -1.26 -9.47 12.98
CA GLY A 130 -0.50 -8.34 13.50
C GLY A 130 -1.21 -6.99 13.53
N TRP A 131 -2.40 -6.88 12.95
CA TRP A 131 -3.10 -5.61 12.73
C TRP A 131 -3.21 -4.73 13.99
N ARG A 132 -3.25 -5.34 15.18
CA ARG A 132 -3.32 -4.61 16.45
C ARG A 132 -2.12 -3.68 16.66
N GLU A 133 -0.92 -4.11 16.29
CA GLU A 133 0.29 -3.29 16.42
C GLU A 133 0.22 -2.06 15.51
N VAL A 134 -0.35 -2.21 14.31
CA VAL A 134 -0.60 -1.11 13.37
C VAL A 134 -1.60 -0.13 13.96
N ALA A 135 -2.70 -0.65 14.52
CA ALA A 135 -3.75 0.15 15.15
C ALA A 135 -3.23 0.91 16.37
N ASP A 136 -2.45 0.27 17.24
CA ASP A 136 -1.85 0.90 18.42
C ASP A 136 -0.85 1.99 18.03
N THR A 137 -0.05 1.76 16.98
CA THR A 137 0.87 2.75 16.40
C THR A 137 0.12 3.99 15.90
N ALA A 138 -0.96 3.78 15.15
CA ALA A 138 -1.81 4.87 14.67
C ALA A 138 -2.50 5.61 15.83
N LEU A 139 -3.02 4.89 16.83
CA LEU A 139 -3.65 5.48 18.00
C LEU A 139 -2.67 6.33 18.83
N ALA A 140 -1.43 5.86 18.98
CA ALA A 140 -0.39 6.63 19.66
C ALA A 140 -0.06 7.94 18.94
N PHE A 141 -0.06 7.94 17.61
CA PHE A 141 0.09 9.16 16.81
C PHE A 141 -1.10 10.10 16.98
N ILE A 142 -2.34 9.59 16.88
CA ILE A 142 -3.56 10.39 17.05
C ILE A 142 -3.55 11.10 18.41
N LYS A 143 -3.28 10.38 19.50
CA LYS A 143 -3.22 10.95 20.86
C LYS A 143 -2.22 12.10 21.03
N ARG A 144 -1.24 12.23 20.13
CA ARG A 144 -0.23 13.30 20.18
C ARG A 144 -0.67 14.55 19.43
N PHE A 145 -1.57 14.44 18.46
CA PHE A 145 -1.81 15.51 17.48
C PHE A 145 -3.29 15.78 17.15
N VAL A 146 -4.23 15.01 17.70
CA VAL A 146 -5.69 15.15 17.57
C VAL A 146 -6.32 15.09 18.96
#